data_AF-A0A940ZI38-F1
#
_entry.id   AF-A0A940ZI38-F1
#
_cell.length_a   1.000
_cell.length_b   1.000
_cell.length_c   1.000
_cell.angle_alpha   90.00
_cell.angle_beta   90.00
_cell.angle_gamma   90.00
#
_symmetry.space_group_name_H-M   'P 1'
#
loop_
_entity.id
_entity.type
_entity.pdbx_description
1 polymer ?
#
loop_
_entity_poly.entity_id
_entity_poly.type
_entity_poly.pdbx_seq_one_letter_code
_entity_poly.pdbx_strand_id
1 'polypeptide(L)' 'MVEESVRFCFGAVTEHTKAEGAALSFEHMPAVVRCAGCEAEFGLTESEWECPSCGSVGGHVVQGRECYIDSIEVEE' A
#
# COMPACT_ATOMS: atom_id res chain seq x y z
N MET A 1 -11.59 4.91 -0.05
CA MET A 1 -12.36 4.34 -1.19
C MET A 1 -11.84 2.98 -1.64
N VAL A 2 -10.54 2.76 -1.91
CA VAL A 2 -10.05 1.43 -2.35
C VAL A 2 -10.29 0.34 -1.28
N GLU A 3 -9.98 0.61 -0.01
CA GLU A 3 -10.17 -0.36 1.08
C GLU A 3 -11.65 -0.77 1.26
N GLU A 4 -12.57 0.19 1.19
CA GLU A 4 -14.00 -0.07 1.33
C GLU A 4 -14.51 -0.99 0.22
N SER A 5 -14.06 -0.77 -1.02
CA SER A 5 -14.38 -1.65 -2.15
C SER A 5 -13.82 -3.06 -1.95
N VAL A 6 -12.58 -3.18 -1.44
CA VAL A 6 -11.98 -4.49 -1.16
C VAL A 6 -12.75 -5.21 -0.04
N ARG A 7 -13.12 -4.50 1.04
CA ARG A 7 -13.93 -5.06 2.13
C ARG A 7 -15.29 -5.55 1.64
N PHE A 8 -15.95 -4.76 0.79
CA PHE A 8 -17.23 -5.13 0.20
C PHE A 8 -17.12 -6.40 -0.66
N CYS A 9 -16.17 -6.41 -1.61
CA CYS A 9 -15.94 -7.57 -2.48
C CYS A 9 -15.56 -8.80 -1.67
N PHE A 10 -14.72 -8.66 -0.64
CA PHE A 10 -14.34 -9.77 0.24
C PHE A 10 -15.55 -10.39 0.94
N GLY A 11 -16.44 -9.57 1.50
CA GLY A 11 -17.68 -10.06 2.11
C GLY A 11 -18.52 -10.87 1.12
N ALA A 12 -18.69 -10.37 -0.11
CA ALA A 12 -19.45 -11.05 -1.14
C ALA A 12 -18.84 -12.40 -1.57
N VAL A 13 -17.51 -12.50 -1.67
CA VAL A 13 -16.85 -13.76 -2.11
C VAL A 13 -16.65 -14.78 -0.99
N THR A 14 -16.73 -14.34 0.28
CA THR A 14 -16.60 -15.24 1.45
C THR A 14 -17.93 -15.77 1.95
N GLU A 15 -19.05 -15.23 1.49
CA GLU A 15 -20.39 -15.75 1.78
C GLU A 15 -20.48 -17.25 1.47
N HIS A 16 -21.01 -18.01 2.42
CA HIS A 16 -21.16 -19.46 2.40
C HIS A 16 -19.84 -20.24 2.27
N THR A 17 -18.72 -19.64 2.66
CA THR A 17 -17.41 -20.30 2.78
C THR A 17 -16.96 -20.41 4.24
N LYS A 18 -15.86 -21.11 4.50
CA LYS A 18 -15.23 -21.14 5.84
C LYS A 18 -14.71 -19.77 6.30
N ALA A 19 -14.55 -18.83 5.38
CA ALA A 19 -14.08 -17.48 5.66
C ALA A 19 -15.22 -16.47 5.87
N GLU A 20 -16.48 -16.92 5.88
CA GLU A 20 -17.63 -16.06 6.16
C GLU A 20 -17.44 -15.36 7.52
N GLY A 21 -17.55 -14.03 7.53
CA GLY A 21 -17.35 -13.23 8.74
C GLY A 21 -15.89 -12.99 9.14
N ALA A 22 -14.91 -13.45 8.35
CA ALA A 22 -13.50 -13.17 8.63
C ALA A 22 -13.19 -11.67 8.60
N ALA A 23 -12.29 -11.22 9.47
CA ALA A 23 -11.86 -9.83 9.56
C ALA A 23 -10.75 -9.52 8.53
N LEU A 24 -10.86 -8.38 7.84
CA LEU A 24 -9.72 -7.80 7.09
C LEU A 24 -9.05 -6.68 7.88
N SER A 25 -7.74 -6.78 8.03
CA SER A 25 -6.86 -5.69 8.43
C SER A 25 -6.07 -5.21 7.23
N PHE A 26 -5.89 -3.89 7.10
CA PHE A 26 -5.06 -3.30 6.05
C PHE A 26 -3.88 -2.59 6.71
N GLU A 27 -2.68 -2.88 6.23
CA GLU A 27 -1.49 -2.11 6.54
C GLU A 27 -1.11 -1.27 5.31
N HIS A 28 -0.98 0.04 5.50
CA HIS A 28 -0.59 0.95 4.44
C HIS A 28 0.91 1.19 4.48
N MET A 29 1.59 0.84 3.39
CA MET A 29 2.99 1.17 3.24
C MET A 29 3.15 2.55 2.59
N PRO A 30 3.94 3.47 3.18
CA PRO A 30 4.18 4.76 2.58
C PRO A 30 4.91 4.60 1.24
N ALA A 31 4.57 5.45 0.28
CA ALA A 31 5.26 5.49 -0.99
C ALA A 31 6.68 6.04 -0.81
N VAL A 32 7.67 5.33 -1.35
CA VAL A 32 9.07 5.76 -1.35
C VAL A 32 9.49 6.02 -2.79
N VAL A 33 10.14 7.15 -3.02
CA VAL A 33 10.70 7.54 -4.31
C VAL A 33 12.21 7.55 -4.23
N ARG A 34 12.85 6.98 -5.24
CA ARG A 34 14.28 7.14 -5.51
C ARG A 34 14.48 8.31 -6.48
N CYS A 35 15.21 9.34 -6.05
CA CYS A 35 15.50 10.53 -6.84
C CYS A 35 16.28 10.17 -8.12
N ALA A 36 15.90 10.74 -9.26
CA ALA A 36 16.64 10.55 -10.52
C ALA A 36 17.97 11.34 -10.58
N GLY A 37 18.13 12.38 -9.76
CA GLY A 37 19.31 13.25 -9.78
C GLY A 37 20.42 12.86 -8.80
N CYS A 38 20.06 12.40 -7.59
CA CYS A 38 21.03 12.06 -6.54
C CYS A 38 20.85 10.65 -5.95
N GLU A 39 19.91 9.86 -6.47
CA GLU A 39 19.61 8.49 -6.02
C GLU A 39 19.16 8.33 -4.57
N ALA A 40 19.00 9.43 -3.81
CA ALA A 40 18.45 9.41 -2.46
C ALA A 40 17.00 8.93 -2.47
N GLU A 41 16.66 8.11 -1.47
CA GLU A 41 15.30 7.63 -1.24
C GLU A 41 14.59 8.51 -0.23
N PHE A 42 13.35 8.91 -0.54
CA PHE A 42 12.54 9.76 0.32
C PHE A 42 11.06 9.38 0.22
N GLY A 43 10.33 9.55 1.32
CA GLY A 43 8.89 9.33 1.34
C GLY A 43 8.15 10.44 0.60
N LEU A 44 7.14 10.07 -0.19
CA LEU A 44 6.21 11.05 -0.75
C LEU A 44 5.19 11.46 0.32
N THR A 45 5.21 12.73 0.71
CA THR A 45 4.07 13.38 1.35
C THR A 45 3.17 13.97 0.25
N GLU A 46 1.90 14.26 0.56
CA GLU A 46 0.85 14.64 -0.40
C GLU A 46 1.18 15.84 -1.32
N SER A 47 2.28 16.56 -1.09
CA SER A 47 2.60 17.83 -1.75
C SER A 47 3.99 17.93 -2.39
N GLU A 48 4.92 16.99 -2.19
CA GLU A 48 6.35 17.23 -2.50
C GLU A 48 6.98 16.11 -3.34
N TRP A 49 7.05 16.34 -4.66
CA TRP A 49 7.83 15.53 -5.61
C TRP A 49 9.29 16.02 -5.75
N GLU A 50 9.68 17.01 -4.97
CA GLU A 50 11.02 17.56 -4.93
C GLU A 50 11.88 16.78 -3.94
N CYS A 51 13.06 16.36 -4.40
CA CYS A 51 13.98 15.63 -3.55
C CYS A 51 14.58 16.55 -2.47
N PRO A 52 14.42 16.23 -1.17
CA PRO A 52 14.92 17.07 -0.07
C PRO A 52 16.46 17.11 0.00
N SER A 53 17.15 16.20 -0.70
CA SER A 53 18.62 16.13 -0.69
C SER A 53 19.28 17.00 -1.77
N CYS A 54 18.64 17.16 -2.94
CA CYS A 54 19.26 17.85 -4.09
C CYS A 54 18.35 18.85 -4.82
N GLY A 55 17.09 18.99 -4.41
CA GLY A 55 16.11 19.88 -5.04
C GLY A 55 15.67 19.46 -6.44
N SER A 56 16.05 18.25 -6.91
CA SER A 56 15.59 17.75 -8.20
C SER A 56 14.15 17.27 -8.10
N VAL A 57 13.34 17.60 -9.11
CA VAL A 57 11.95 17.16 -9.20
C VAL A 57 11.89 15.81 -9.92
N GLY A 58 11.15 14.87 -9.32
CA GLY A 58 10.87 13.56 -9.91
C GLY A 58 11.83 12.45 -9.49
N GLY A 59 11.47 11.23 -9.89
CA GLY A 59 12.15 10.00 -9.50
C GLY A 59 11.29 8.77 -9.81
N HIS A 60 11.75 7.61 -9.34
CA HIS A 60 11.04 6.35 -9.51
C HIS A 60 10.44 5.91 -8.17
N VAL A 61 9.14 5.59 -8.16
CA VAL A 61 8.50 4.97 -7.00
C VAL A 61 9.06 3.55 -6.84
N VAL A 62 9.71 3.29 -5.70
CA VAL A 62 10.36 2.02 -5.36
C VAL A 62 9.61 1.22 -4.28
N GLN A 63 8.64 1.86 -3.60
CA GLN A 63 7.75 1.24 -2.60
C GLN A 63 6.37 1.93 -2.64
N GLY A 64 5.31 1.25 -2.19
CA GLY A 64 3.94 1.78 -2.07
C GLY A 64 3.08 1.47 -3.28
N ARG A 65 3.49 0.51 -4.10
CA ARG A 65 2.75 0.01 -5.28
C ARG A 65 2.35 -1.46 -5.14
N GLU A 66 2.75 -2.08 -4.04
CA GLU A 66 2.53 -3.47 -3.72
C GLU A 66 1.15 -3.66 -3.08
N CYS A 67 0.52 -4.78 -3.39
CA CYS A 67 -0.69 -5.25 -2.74
C CYS A 67 -0.59 -6.77 -2.63
N TYR A 68 -0.41 -7.28 -1.42
CA TYR A 68 -0.22 -8.70 -1.14
C TYR A 68 -0.81 -9.04 0.24
N ILE A 69 -0.99 -10.34 0.48
CA ILE A 69 -1.40 -10.85 1.80
C ILE A 69 -0.12 -11.05 2.62
N ASP A 70 -0.02 -10.36 3.74
CA ASP A 70 1.08 -10.53 4.70
C ASP A 70 0.90 -11.80 5.54
N SER A 71 -0.30 -11.98 6.12
CA SER A 71 -0.61 -13.09 7.02
C SER A 71 -2.09 -13.50 6.95
N ILE A 72 -2.36 -14.75 7.34
CA ILE A 72 -3.71 -15.32 7.48
C ILE A 72 -3.73 -16.09 8.80
N GLU A 73 -4.66 -15.72 9.68
CA GLU A 73 -4.90 -16.40 10.96
C GLU A 73 -6.18 -17.26 10.85
N VAL A 74 -6.13 -18.48 11.37
CA VAL A 74 -7.23 -19.46 11.28
C VAL A 74 -7.42 -20.12 12.65
N GLU A 75 -8.65 -20.13 13.15
CA GLU A 75 -9.03 -20.87 14.36
C GLU A 75 -9.29 -22.35 14.02
N GLU A 76 -8.89 -23.26 14.90
CA GLU A 76 -8.97 -24.73 14.69
C GLU A 76 -10.40 -25.29 14.73
#